data_AF-A0A2D8V9P7-F1
#
_entry.id   AF-A0A2D8V9P7-F1
#
_cell.length_a   1.000
_cell.length_b   1.000
_cell.length_c   1.000
_cell.angle_alpha   90.00
_cell.angle_beta   90.00
_cell.angle_gamma   90.00
#
_symmetry.space_group_name_H-M   'P 1'
#
loop_
_entity.id
_entity.type
_entity.pdbx_description
1 polymer ?
#
loop_
_entity_poly.entity_id
_entity_poly.type
_entity_poly.pdbx_seq_one_letter_code
_entity_poly.pdbx_strand_id
1 'polypeptide(L)'
;MNKKTSNGMIDFIFYTLFIIFTCSIFLLSISIKNEINETQLEIRQLNASFLSQSDEVKSLQSTRNYFTSYDYIQKTLKNRMISATPETLLISISE
;
A
#
# COMPACT_ATOMS: atom_id res chain seq x y z
N MET A 1 -4.99 -68.08 32.18
CA MET A 1 -4.86 -67.61 30.78
C MET A 1 -5.62 -66.29 30.67
N ASN A 2 -5.12 -65.32 29.89
CA ASN A 2 -5.74 -64.00 29.57
C ASN A 2 -5.31 -62.79 30.44
N LYS A 3 -4.13 -62.23 30.14
CA LYS A 3 -3.76 -60.83 30.44
C LYS A 3 -3.20 -60.08 29.21
N LYS A 4 -3.22 -60.67 28.01
CA LYS A 4 -2.60 -60.11 26.80
C LYS A 4 -3.49 -59.16 25.99
N THR A 5 -4.80 -59.19 26.16
CA THR A 5 -5.76 -58.46 25.32
C THR A 5 -5.85 -56.97 25.65
N SER A 6 -5.54 -56.56 26.89
CA SER A 6 -5.63 -55.15 27.33
C SER A 6 -4.54 -54.26 26.73
N ASN A 7 -3.33 -54.78 26.55
CA ASN A 7 -2.20 -53.97 26.09
C ASN A 7 -2.32 -53.65 24.59
N GLY A 8 -2.76 -54.60 23.76
CA GLY A 8 -2.89 -54.39 22.32
C GLY A 8 -3.91 -53.32 21.91
N MET A 9 -4.99 -53.15 22.69
CA MET A 9 -5.98 -52.08 22.44
C MET A 9 -5.42 -50.71 22.81
N ILE A 10 -4.66 -50.63 23.91
CA ILE A 10 -4.01 -49.40 24.36
C ILE A 10 -2.93 -48.99 23.35
N ASP A 11 -2.09 -49.93 22.91
CA ASP A 11 -1.06 -49.68 21.89
C ASP A 11 -1.69 -49.17 20.58
N PHE A 12 -2.78 -49.79 20.14
CA PHE A 12 -3.51 -49.34 18.94
C PHE A 12 -4.01 -47.89 19.06
N ILE A 13 -4.57 -47.51 20.22
CA ILE A 13 -5.04 -46.15 20.49
C ILE A 13 -3.85 -45.17 20.49
N PHE A 14 -2.72 -45.53 21.12
CA PHE A 14 -1.54 -44.68 21.12
C PHE A 14 -0.96 -44.45 19.72
N TYR A 15 -0.84 -45.50 18.90
CA TYR A 15 -0.34 -45.37 17.54
C TYR A 15 -1.28 -44.55 16.65
N THR A 16 -2.59 -44.73 16.75
CA THR A 16 -3.55 -43.94 15.98
C THR A 16 -3.53 -42.47 16.40
N LEU A 17 -3.48 -42.16 17.70
CA LEU A 17 -3.34 -40.78 18.18
C LEU A 17 -2.02 -40.15 17.73
N PHE A 18 -0.92 -40.90 17.74
CA PHE A 18 0.38 -40.43 17.27
C PHE A 18 0.36 -40.09 15.77
N ILE A 19 -0.26 -40.93 14.95
CA ILE A 19 -0.43 -40.67 13.51
C ILE A 19 -1.29 -39.43 13.29
N ILE A 20 -2.42 -39.30 14.00
CA ILE A 20 -3.29 -38.11 13.89
C ILE A 20 -2.53 -36.84 14.28
N PHE A 21 -1.76 -36.90 15.37
CA PHE A 21 -0.99 -35.76 15.86
C PHE A 21 0.09 -35.33 14.87
N THR A 22 0.87 -36.28 14.34
CA THR A 22 1.92 -36.01 13.36
C THR A 22 1.35 -35.48 12.04
N CYS A 23 0.25 -36.06 11.54
CA CYS A 23 -0.45 -35.53 10.37
C CYS A 23 -1.01 -34.13 10.61
N SER A 24 -1.55 -33.85 11.79
CA SER A 24 -2.11 -32.53 12.13
C SER A 24 -1.02 -31.46 12.15
N ILE A 25 0.13 -31.73 12.77
CA ILE A 25 1.28 -30.81 12.76
C ILE A 25 1.79 -30.58 11.34
N PHE A 26 1.87 -31.63 10.53
CA PHE A 26 2.31 -31.52 9.15
C PHE A 26 1.38 -30.63 8.32
N LEU A 27 0.07 -30.86 8.41
CA LEU A 27 -0.92 -30.03 7.72
C LEU A 27 -0.88 -28.58 8.20
N LEU A 28 -0.79 -28.36 9.53
CA LEU A 28 -0.67 -27.02 10.10
C LEU A 28 0.56 -26.29 9.55
N SER A 29 1.71 -26.96 9.47
CA SER A 29 2.95 -26.38 8.95
C SER A 29 2.82 -25.96 7.49
N ILE A 30 2.14 -26.77 6.67
CA ILE A 30 1.85 -26.44 5.27
C ILE A 30 0.91 -25.24 5.18
N SER A 31 -0.18 -25.22 5.97
CA SER A 31 -1.14 -24.12 5.97
C SER A 31 -0.49 -22.80 6.36
N ILE A 32 0.29 -22.78 7.45
CA ILE A 32 1.03 -21.58 7.86
C ILE A 32 1.96 -21.10 6.75
N LYS A 33 2.70 -22.02 6.11
CA LYS A 33 3.60 -21.65 5.02
C LYS A 33 2.83 -21.08 3.82
N ASN A 34 1.65 -21.61 3.51
CA ASN A 34 0.83 -21.10 2.43
C ASN A 34 0.30 -19.70 2.74
N GLU A 35 -0.21 -19.49 3.94
CA GLU A 35 -0.75 -18.20 4.39
C GLU A 35 0.33 -17.11 4.44
N ILE A 36 1.56 -17.45 4.84
CA ILE A 36 2.71 -16.55 4.76
C ILE A 36 3.01 -16.16 3.30
N ASN A 37 3.00 -17.12 2.38
CA ASN A 37 3.28 -16.85 0.97
C ASN A 37 2.22 -15.96 0.33
N GLU A 38 0.94 -16.23 0.61
CA GLU A 38 -0.18 -15.41 0.14
C GLU A 38 -0.07 -13.99 0.70
N THR A 39 0.13 -13.84 2.00
CA THR A 39 0.31 -12.54 2.65
C THR A 39 1.50 -11.77 2.05
N GLN A 40 2.63 -12.44 1.79
CA GLN A 40 3.79 -11.80 1.15
C GLN A 40 3.50 -11.36 -0.28
N LEU A 41 2.70 -12.13 -1.03
CA LEU A 41 2.28 -11.77 -2.37
C LEU A 41 1.39 -10.52 -2.34
N GLU A 42 0.42 -10.48 -1.44
CA GLU A 42 -0.47 -9.33 -1.23
C GLU A 42 0.32 -8.07 -0.86
N ILE A 43 1.28 -8.17 0.07
CA ILE A 43 2.15 -7.04 0.44
C ILE A 43 2.94 -6.53 -0.78
N ARG A 44 3.46 -7.42 -1.63
CA ARG A 44 4.19 -7.01 -2.84
C ARG A 44 3.29 -6.29 -3.83
N GLN A 45 2.07 -6.80 -4.05
CA GLN A 45 1.09 -6.16 -4.92
C GLN A 45 0.67 -4.80 -4.39
N LEU A 46 0.42 -4.69 -3.09
CA LEU A 46 0.06 -3.44 -2.43
C LEU A 46 1.17 -2.40 -2.55
N ASN A 47 2.43 -2.79 -2.31
CA ASN A 47 3.58 -1.90 -2.47
C ASN A 47 3.77 -1.44 -3.92
N ALA A 48 3.61 -2.33 -4.90
CA ALA A 48 3.69 -1.96 -6.31
C ALA A 48 2.58 -0.97 -6.69
N SER A 49 1.35 -1.20 -6.22
CA SER A 49 0.22 -0.29 -6.42
C SER A 49 0.46 1.07 -5.77
N PHE A 50 0.95 1.09 -4.53
CA PHE A 50 1.29 2.31 -3.81
C PHE A 50 2.36 3.13 -4.54
N LEU A 51 3.42 2.50 -5.04
CA LEU A 51 4.45 3.18 -5.82
C LEU A 51 3.88 3.79 -7.10
N SER A 52 3.07 3.03 -7.84
CA SER A 52 2.42 3.52 -9.06
C SER A 52 1.52 4.72 -8.77
N GLN A 53 0.68 4.65 -7.74
CA GLN A 53 -0.20 5.76 -7.35
C GLN A 53 0.59 6.97 -6.86
N SER A 54 1.69 6.76 -6.12
CA SER A 54 2.59 7.82 -5.67
C SER A 54 3.19 8.57 -6.86
N ASP A 55 3.65 7.85 -7.87
CA ASP A 55 4.23 8.45 -9.07
C ASP A 55 3.18 9.18 -9.91
N GLU A 56 1.95 8.68 -9.99
CA GLU A 56 0.83 9.39 -10.61
C GLU A 56 0.53 10.71 -9.87
N VAL A 57 0.47 10.69 -8.53
CA VAL A 57 0.26 11.89 -7.73
C VAL A 57 1.39 12.91 -7.95
N LYS A 58 2.65 12.47 -8.00
CA LYS A 58 3.79 13.36 -8.31
C LYS A 58 3.67 13.96 -9.71
N SER A 59 3.27 13.17 -10.71
CA SER A 59 3.04 13.63 -12.08
C SER A 59 1.96 14.70 -12.14
N LEU A 60 0.83 14.48 -11.46
CA LEU A 60 -0.26 15.44 -11.35
C LEU A 60 0.17 16.72 -10.63
N GLN A 61 0.93 16.61 -9.54
CA GLN A 61 1.48 17.76 -8.84
C GLN A 61 2.46 18.56 -9.69
N SER A 62 3.35 17.87 -10.42
CA SER A 62 4.28 18.51 -11.35
C SER A 62 3.54 19.25 -12.47
N THR A 63 2.51 18.63 -13.04
CA THR A 63 1.64 19.23 -14.05
C THR A 63 0.92 20.46 -13.52
N ARG A 64 0.36 20.39 -12.30
CA ARG A 64 -0.25 21.55 -11.65
C ARG A 64 0.78 22.67 -11.47
N ASN A 65 1.95 22.35 -10.94
CA ASN A 65 3.02 23.32 -10.70
C ASN A 65 3.45 24.01 -11.99
N TYR A 66 3.54 23.27 -13.10
CA TYR A 66 3.80 23.82 -14.42
C TYR A 66 2.74 24.85 -14.84
N PHE A 67 1.46 24.52 -14.73
CA PHE A 67 0.38 25.45 -15.10
C PHE A 67 0.29 26.69 -14.20
N THR A 68 0.73 26.59 -12.95
CA THR A 68 0.83 27.74 -12.04
C THR A 68 2.15 28.50 -12.14
N SER A 69 3.11 28.01 -12.94
CA SER A 69 4.42 28.62 -13.05
C SER A 69 4.32 29.98 -13.75
N TYR A 70 5.20 30.90 -13.35
CA TYR A 70 5.33 32.21 -13.99
C TYR A 70 5.55 32.06 -15.50
N ASP A 71 6.41 31.13 -15.93
CA ASP A 71 6.71 30.90 -17.35
C ASP A 71 5.46 30.53 -18.15
N TYR A 72 4.61 29.63 -17.63
CA TYR A 72 3.37 29.26 -18.30
C TYR A 72 2.37 30.43 -18.34
N ILE A 73 2.19 31.12 -17.22
CA ILE A 73 1.28 32.26 -17.09
C ILE A 73 1.74 33.39 -18.03
N GLN A 74 3.02 33.74 -17.99
CA GLN A 74 3.61 34.76 -18.85
C GLN A 74 3.47 34.36 -20.32
N LYS A 75 3.84 33.15 -20.71
CA LYS A 75 3.69 32.68 -22.10
C LYS A 75 2.25 32.77 -22.59
N THR A 76 1.28 32.46 -21.72
CA THR A 76 -0.15 32.45 -22.06
C THR A 76 -0.76 33.85 -22.09
N LEU A 77 -0.38 34.72 -21.15
CA LEU A 77 -1.03 36.01 -20.92
C LEU A 77 -0.22 37.22 -21.41
N LYS A 78 1.05 37.07 -21.81
CA LYS A 78 1.92 38.17 -22.26
C LYS A 78 1.29 39.03 -23.36
N ASN A 79 0.51 38.43 -24.26
CA ASN A 79 -0.14 39.15 -25.36
C ASN A 79 -1.56 39.65 -25.00
N ARG A 80 -2.06 39.32 -23.79
CA ARG A 80 -3.42 39.67 -23.33
C ARG A 80 -3.42 40.60 -22.11
N MET A 81 -2.32 40.68 -21.37
CA MET A 81 -2.18 41.61 -20.24
C MET A 81 -1.73 42.98 -20.73
N ILE A 82 -2.54 44.00 -20.46
CA ILE A 82 -2.19 45.41 -20.65
C ILE A 82 -1.59 45.88 -19.33
N SER A 83 -0.40 46.49 -19.37
CA SER A 83 0.21 47.08 -18.17
C SER A 83 -0.64 48.27 -17.72
N ALA A 84 -1.32 48.12 -16.59
CA ALA A 84 -1.98 49.24 -15.93
C ALA A 84 -0.92 50.03 -15.15
N THR A 85 -0.46 51.15 -15.71
CA THR A 85 0.33 52.12 -14.97
C THR A 85 -0.57 52.79 -13.92
N PRO A 86 -0.20 52.78 -12.62
CA PRO A 86 -0.98 53.47 -11.62
C PRO A 86 -0.97 54.97 -11.92
N GLU A 87 -2.14 55.59 -12.06
CA GLU A 87 -2.25 57.04 -12.14
C GLU A 87 -1.82 57.64 -10.80
N THR A 88 -0.88 58.58 -10.83
CA THR A 88 -0.38 59.28 -9.64
C THR A 88 -1.50 60.14 -9.05
N LEU A 89 -2.16 59.67 -7.99
CA LEU A 89 -3.10 60.48 -7.22
C LEU A 89 -2.33 61.57 -6.44
N LEU A 90 -2.34 62.79 -6.96
CA LEU A 90 -1.90 63.98 -6.23
C LEU A 90 -2.97 64.35 -5.21
N ILE A 91 -2.75 64.00 -3.94
CA ILE A 91 -3.58 64.45 -2.82
C ILE A 91 -3.05 65.81 -2.38
N SER A 92 -3.75 66.90 -2.75
CA SER A 92 -3.46 68.23 -2.21
C SER A 92 -4.05 68.34 -0.80
N ILE A 93 -3.19 68.46 0.21
CA ILE A 93 -3.60 68.80 1.57
C ILE A 93 -3.63 70.33 1.63
N SER A 94 -4.82 70.91 1.79
CA SER A 94 -4.99 72.34 2.07
C SER A 94 -4.71 72.60 3.55
N GLU A 95 -3.81 73.55 3.83
CA GLU A 95 -3.48 74.05 5.17
C GLU A 95 -4.70 74.63 5.92
#